data_AF-A0A520N7Q8-F1
#
_entry.id   AF-A0A520N7Q8-F1
#
_cell.length_a   1.000
_cell.length_b   1.000
_cell.length_c   1.000
_cell.angle_alpha   90.00
_cell.angle_beta   90.00
_cell.angle_gamma   90.00
#
_symmetry.space_group_name_H-M   'P 1'
#
loop_
_entity.id
_entity.type
_entity.pdbx_description
1 polymer ?
#
loop_
_entity_poly.entity_id
_entity_poly.type
_entity_poly.pdbx_seq_one_letter_code
_entity_poly.pdbx_strand_id
1 'polypeptide(L)' 'MMSGGVMTDNAYLTVSGLSRHFDISDPFLARLVAGGVRRRLTAVDNVSFSIAKGQTY' A
#
# COMPACT_ATOMS: atom_id res chain seq x y z
N MET A 1 14.57 8.40 25.82
CA MET A 1 14.80 9.11 24.55
C MET A 1 14.41 8.13 23.45
N MET A 2 13.38 8.30 22.61
CA MET A 2 12.68 9.48 22.12
C MET A 2 11.16 9.25 22.18
N SER A 3 10.42 10.20 22.76
CA SER A 3 8.97 10.27 22.65
C SER A 3 8.59 10.82 21.28
N GLY A 4 7.75 10.09 20.55
CA GLY A 4 7.11 10.54 19.33
C GLY A 4 5.62 10.22 19.38
N GLY A 5 4.93 10.69 20.43
CA GLY A 5 3.47 10.65 20.46
C GLY A 5 2.96 11.55 19.34
N VAL A 6 2.31 10.95 18.35
CA VAL A 6 1.64 11.67 17.27
C VAL A 6 0.72 12.71 17.89
N MET A 7 0.77 13.94 17.40
CA MET A 7 -0.07 15.05 17.82
C MET A 7 -1.52 14.77 17.36
N THR A 8 -2.23 13.90 18.09
CA THR A 8 -3.55 13.32 17.79
C THR A 8 -4.72 14.26 18.07
N ASP A 9 -4.59 15.56 17.82
CA ASP A 9 -5.71 16.47 18.11
C ASP A 9 -6.52 16.85 16.86
N ASN A 10 -6.04 16.48 15.65
CA ASN A 10 -6.75 16.84 14.41
C ASN A 10 -6.69 15.81 13.26
N ALA A 11 -6.11 14.62 13.49
CA ALA A 11 -6.12 13.55 12.49
C ALA A 11 -7.49 12.85 12.50
N TYR A 12 -8.18 12.86 11.35
CA TYR A 12 -9.42 12.11 11.14
C TYR A 12 -9.15 10.64 10.77
N LEU A 13 -8.06 10.38 10.06
CA LEU A 13 -7.56 9.04 9.74
C LEU A 13 -6.05 9.02 9.89
N THR A 14 -5.50 7.97 10.49
CA THR A 14 -4.07 7.67 10.48
C THR A 14 -3.87 6.27 9.91
N VAL A 15 -2.98 6.18 8.92
CA VAL A 15 -2.59 4.93 8.26
C VAL A 15 -1.08 4.75 8.46
N SER A 16 -0.67 3.55 8.87
CA SER A 16 0.73 3.20 9.09
C SER A 16 1.11 1.97 8.29
N GLY A 17 2.23 2.03 7.57
CA GLY A 17 2.83 0.90 6.87
C GLY A 17 1.92 0.27 5.80
N LEU A 18 1.16 1.07 5.07
CA LEU A 18 0.30 0.58 4.00
C LEU A 18 1.16 0.14 2.81
N SER A 19 1.07 -1.15 2.48
CA SER A 19 1.51 -1.69 1.20
C SER A 19 0.32 -2.25 0.43
N ARG A 20 0.29 -2.02 -0.88
CA ARG A 20 -0.71 -2.60 -1.77
C ARG A 20 -0.02 -3.19 -2.98
N HIS A 21 -0.33 -4.45 -3.26
CA HIS A 21 0.20 -5.15 -4.43
C HIS A 21 -0.92 -5.75 -5.26
N PHE A 22 -0.68 -5.89 -6.56
CA PHE A 22 -1.59 -6.50 -7.52
C PHE A 22 -0.87 -7.64 -8.26
N ASP A 23 -1.58 -8.74 -8.48
CA ASP A 23 -1.14 -9.77 -9.42
C ASP A 23 -1.57 -9.34 -10.82
N ILE A 24 -0.59 -9.11 -11.69
CA ILE A 24 -0.79 -8.71 -13.09
C ILE A 24 -0.26 -9.80 -14.04
N SER A 25 -0.20 -11.03 -13.54
CA SER A 25 0.17 -12.18 -14.35
C SER A 25 -0.94 -12.53 -15.33
N ASP A 26 -0.54 -13.09 -16.46
CA ASP A 26 -1.49 -13.78 -17.33
C ASP A 26 -2.13 -14.98 -16.58
N PRO A 27 -3.33 -15.42 -16.98
CA PRO A 27 -3.98 -16.59 -16.40
C PRO A 27 -3.05 -17.80 -16.37
N PHE A 28 -3.20 -18.65 -15.35
CA PHE A 28 -2.25 -19.72 -15.04
C PHE A 28 -1.90 -20.62 -16.23
N LEU A 29 -2.90 -21.04 -17.01
CA LEU A 29 -2.69 -21.94 -18.15
C LEU A 29 -1.94 -21.27 -19.30
N ALA A 30 -2.34 -20.05 -19.66
CA ALA A 30 -1.66 -19.27 -20.71
C ALA A 30 -0.19 -19.05 -20.34
N ARG A 31 0.07 -18.72 -19.07
CA ARG A 31 1.43 -18.58 -18.54
C ARG A 31 2.24 -19.87 -18.64
N LEU A 32 1.67 -21.02 -18.26
CA LEU A 32 2.39 -22.30 -18.29
C LEU A 32 2.81 -22.70 -19.70
N VAL A 33 1.89 -22.59 -20.67
CA VAL A 33 2.16 -22.93 -22.08
C VAL A 33 3.23 -22.00 -22.67
N ALA A 34 3.22 -20.73 -22.30
CA ALA A 34 4.19 -19.75 -22.76
C ALA A 34 5.52 -19.75 -21.96
N GLY A 35 5.67 -20.59 -20.92
CA GLY A 35 6.86 -20.57 -20.05
C GLY A 35 7.01 -19.28 -19.21
N GLY A 36 5.90 -18.56 -18.99
CA GLY A 36 5.91 -17.26 -18.31
C GLY A 36 6.01 -17.35 -16.78
N VAL A 37 6.32 -16.22 -16.15
CA VAL A 37 6.47 -16.09 -14.69
C VAL A 37 5.36 -15.28 -14.05
N ARG A 38 5.20 -15.38 -12.72
CA ARG A 38 4.28 -14.50 -11.99
C ARG A 38 4.81 -13.07 -12.03
N ARG A 39 3.90 -12.10 -12.15
CA ARG A 39 4.19 -10.67 -12.12
C ARG A 39 3.38 -10.01 -11.03
N ARG A 40 4.06 -9.27 -10.16
CA ARG A 40 3.44 -8.48 -9.10
C ARG A 40 3.76 -7.01 -9.32
N LEU A 41 2.74 -6.17 -9.28
CA LEU A 41 2.88 -4.72 -9.25
C LEU A 41 2.73 -4.25 -7.80
N THR A 42 3.68 -3.44 -7.32
CA THR A 42 3.54 -2.72 -6.06
C THR A 42 2.95 -1.34 -6.36
N ALA A 43 1.72 -1.10 -5.89
CA ALA A 43 1.05 0.18 -6.10
C ALA A 43 1.47 1.22 -5.05
N VAL A 44 1.59 0.79 -3.79
CA VAL A 44 2.23 1.57 -2.71
C VAL A 44 3.02 0.62 -1.84
N ASP A 45 4.11 1.12 -1.25
CA ASP A 45 4.97 0.34 -0.36
C ASP A 45 5.26 1.08 0.94
N ASN A 46 4.89 0.47 2.06
CA ASN A 46 5.16 0.90 3.44
C ASN A 46 4.90 2.38 3.70
N VAL A 47 3.81 2.93 3.14
CA VAL A 47 3.50 4.35 3.30
C VAL A 47 2.74 4.60 4.60
N SER A 48 3.07 5.70 5.26
CA SER A 48 2.39 6.14 6.49
C SER A 48 1.95 7.58 6.32
N PHE A 49 0.68 7.86 6.62
CA PHE A 49 0.10 9.19 6.46
C PHE A 49 -1.06 9.42 7.41
N SER A 50 -1.47 10.68 7.55
CA SER A 50 -2.68 11.06 8.29
C SER A 50 -3.49 12.06 7.48
N ILE A 51 -4.81 11.91 7.51
CA ILE A 51 -5.76 12.80 6.85
C ILE A 51 -6.52 13.54 7.94
N ALA A 52 -6.45 14.88 7.94
CA ALA A 52 -7.27 15.72 8.81
C ALA A 52 -8.70 15.83 8.28
N LYS A 53 -9.66 16.20 9.15
CA LYS A 53 -11.06 16.36 8.71
C LYS A 53 -11.17 17.45 7.65
N GLY A 54 -11.79 17.14 6.51
CA GLY A 54 -11.94 18.07 5.38
C GLY A 54 -10.70 18.20 4.48
N GLN A 55 -9.73 17.30 4.59
CA GLN A 55 -8.57 17.20 3.68
C GLN A 55 -8.60 15.88 2.90
N THR A 56 -7.89 15.85 1.77
CA THR A 56 -7.66 14.65 0.94
C THR A 56 -6.18 14.33 0.87
N TYR A 57 -5.85 13.07 0.61
CA TYR A 57 -4.48 12.57 0.47
C TYR A 57 -4.21 12.14 -0.97
#